data_AF-A0A957VI64-F1
#
_entry.id   AF-A0A957VI64-F1
#
_cell.length_a   1.000
_cell.length_b   1.000
_cell.length_c   1.000
_cell.angle_alpha   90.00
_cell.angle_beta   90.00
_cell.angle_gamma   90.00
#
_symmetry.space_group_name_H-M   'P 1'
#
loop_
_entity.id
_entity.type
_entity.pdbx_description
1 polymer ?
#
loop_
_entity_poly.entity_id
_entity_poly.type
_entity_poly.pdbx_seq_one_letter_code
_entity_poly.pdbx_strand_id
1 'polypeptide(L)'
;KRRCLYLFIGYPSVDQELAVVQLKVPELNPKLAQQAVTLVHKLRDLDLRKSPSISETLDWAKSLVSLNAKQLDAETLQNTLSVLLKHETDLQKVRRRLQISSGGKVDVDDDEYGAYRWRD
;
A
#
# COMPACT_ATOMS: atom_id res chain seq x y z
N LYS A 1 -10.17 9.30 -32.95
CA LYS A 1 -10.26 9.19 -31.46
C LYS A 1 -11.71 8.96 -30.96
N ARG A 2 -12.47 7.99 -31.52
CA ARG A 2 -13.83 7.62 -31.06
C ARG A 2 -14.10 6.11 -31.20
N ARG A 3 -13.07 5.27 -31.04
CA ARG A 3 -13.15 3.80 -31.26
C ARG A 3 -12.66 3.00 -30.04
N CYS A 4 -12.81 3.55 -28.83
CA CYS A 4 -12.43 2.87 -27.61
C CYS A 4 -13.51 3.08 -26.56
N LEU A 5 -13.89 2.00 -25.86
CA LEU A 5 -14.69 2.07 -24.65
C LEU A 5 -13.74 2.39 -23.49
N TYR A 6 -14.04 3.46 -22.76
CA TYR A 6 -13.38 3.77 -21.49
C TYR A 6 -14.31 3.31 -20.37
N LEU A 7 -13.90 2.28 -19.64
CA LEU A 7 -14.60 1.82 -18.44
C LEU A 7 -13.73 2.14 -17.23
N PHE A 8 -14.27 2.95 -16.34
CA PHE A 8 -13.66 3.19 -15.04
C PHE A 8 -14.04 2.04 -14.10
N ILE A 9 -13.02 1.36 -13.54
CA ILE A 9 -13.20 0.27 -12.58
C ILE A 9 -12.50 0.70 -11.30
N GLY A 10 -13.26 0.80 -10.21
CA GLY A 10 -12.73 1.10 -8.88
C GLY A 10 -11.99 -0.08 -8.27
N TYR A 11 -11.42 0.14 -7.08
CA TYR A 11 -10.84 -0.95 -6.32
C TYR A 11 -11.92 -1.93 -5.83
N PRO A 12 -11.61 -3.24 -5.79
CA PRO A 12 -12.50 -4.25 -5.21
C PRO A 12 -12.74 -3.99 -3.72
N SER A 13 -13.74 -4.65 -3.14
CA SER A 13 -13.87 -4.73 -1.69
C SER A 13 -12.72 -5.52 -1.06
N VAL A 14 -12.53 -5.39 0.26
CA VAL A 14 -11.54 -6.15 1.03
C VAL A 14 -11.70 -7.65 0.77
N ASP A 15 -12.93 -8.16 0.81
CA ASP A 15 -13.22 -9.58 0.63
C ASP A 15 -12.89 -10.06 -0.80
N GLN A 16 -13.19 -9.22 -1.80
CA GLN A 16 -12.88 -9.51 -3.20
C GLN A 16 -11.38 -9.52 -3.46
N GLU A 17 -10.63 -8.56 -2.92
CA GLU A 17 -9.18 -8.53 -3.07
C GLU A 17 -8.51 -9.68 -2.31
N LEU A 18 -9.02 -10.02 -1.12
CA LEU A 18 -8.56 -11.19 -0.38
C LEU A 18 -8.76 -12.48 -1.18
N ALA A 19 -9.92 -12.66 -1.79
CA ALA A 19 -10.18 -13.81 -2.65
C ALA A 19 -9.20 -13.85 -3.85
N VAL A 20 -8.89 -12.69 -4.44
CA VAL A 20 -7.88 -12.59 -5.51
C VAL A 20 -6.48 -12.97 -5.01
N VAL A 21 -6.07 -12.48 -3.83
CA VAL A 21 -4.76 -12.79 -3.24
C VAL A 21 -4.67 -14.29 -2.92
N GLN A 22 -5.68 -14.87 -2.27
CA GLN A 22 -5.71 -16.31 -1.95
C GLN A 22 -5.69 -17.18 -3.21
N LEU A 23 -6.36 -16.75 -4.29
CA LEU A 23 -6.35 -17.46 -5.56
C LEU A 23 -4.99 -17.37 -6.28
N LYS A 24 -4.31 -16.22 -6.20
CA LYS A 24 -3.09 -15.94 -6.96
C LYS A 24 -1.79 -16.24 -6.19
N VAL A 25 -1.85 -16.27 -4.86
CA VAL A 25 -0.72 -16.53 -3.95
C VAL A 25 -1.20 -17.48 -2.84
N PRO A 26 -1.58 -18.73 -3.18
CA PRO A 26 -2.14 -19.69 -2.24
C PRO A 26 -1.16 -20.13 -1.13
N GLU A 27 0.14 -19.89 -1.32
CA GLU A 27 1.19 -20.21 -0.35
C GLU A 27 1.21 -19.22 0.83
N LEU A 28 0.62 -18.03 0.67
CA LEU A 28 0.57 -17.04 1.74
C LEU A 28 -0.43 -17.49 2.81
N ASN A 29 0.01 -17.47 4.07
CA ASN A 29 -0.84 -17.79 5.21
C ASN A 29 -2.15 -16.95 5.15
N PRO A 30 -3.35 -17.55 5.24
CA PRO A 30 -4.62 -16.82 5.11
C PRO A 30 -4.79 -15.66 6.08
N LYS A 31 -4.27 -15.78 7.31
CA LYS A 31 -4.30 -14.69 8.30
C LYS A 31 -3.39 -13.54 7.87
N LEU A 32 -2.21 -13.86 7.35
CA LEU A 32 -1.27 -12.86 6.84
C LEU A 32 -1.80 -12.18 5.58
N ALA A 33 -2.47 -12.93 4.69
CA ALA A 33 -3.15 -12.39 3.52
C ALA A 33 -4.25 -11.39 3.93
N GLN A 34 -5.08 -11.73 4.92
CA GLN A 34 -6.09 -10.80 5.46
C GLN A 34 -5.45 -9.53 6.02
N GLN A 35 -4.37 -9.66 6.80
CA GLN A 35 -3.65 -8.51 7.35
C GLN A 35 -3.07 -7.63 6.24
N ALA A 36 -2.47 -8.23 5.22
CA ALA A 36 -1.89 -7.53 4.08
C ALA A 36 -2.95 -6.74 3.30
N VAL A 37 -4.05 -7.38 2.91
CA VAL A 37 -5.15 -6.71 2.19
C VAL A 37 -5.75 -5.59 3.04
N THR A 38 -5.96 -5.83 4.34
CA THR A 38 -6.48 -4.80 5.26
C THR A 38 -5.55 -3.59 5.32
N LEU A 39 -4.23 -3.81 5.35
CA LEU A 39 -3.27 -2.72 5.34
C LEU A 39 -3.31 -1.95 4.01
N VAL A 40 -3.33 -2.65 2.88
CA VAL A 40 -3.44 -2.02 1.55
C VAL A 40 -4.67 -1.13 1.45
N HIS A 41 -5.82 -1.59 1.93
CA HIS A 41 -7.03 -0.76 1.96
C HIS A 41 -6.85 0.50 2.81
N LYS A 42 -6.28 0.36 4.01
CA LYS A 42 -5.94 1.53 4.85
C LYS A 42 -4.98 2.50 4.16
N LEU A 43 -4.04 2.00 3.35
CA LEU A 43 -3.14 2.85 2.57
C LEU A 43 -3.87 3.61 1.47
N ARG A 44 -4.90 3.01 0.84
CA ARG A 44 -5.73 3.69 -0.16
C ARG A 44 -6.62 4.79 0.43
N ASP A 45 -6.93 4.71 1.72
CA ASP A 45 -7.64 5.77 2.45
C ASP A 45 -6.72 6.95 2.82
N LEU A 46 -5.41 6.82 2.60
CA LEU A 46 -4.46 7.92 2.81
C LEU A 46 -4.34 8.77 1.54
N ASP A 47 -4.07 10.05 1.75
CA ASP A 47 -3.72 10.99 0.68
C ASP A 47 -2.29 10.70 0.19
N LEU A 48 -2.15 9.65 -0.62
CA LEU A 48 -0.90 9.25 -1.27
C LEU A 48 -0.88 9.80 -2.69
N ARG A 49 0.31 10.13 -3.21
CA ARG A 49 0.47 10.51 -4.62
C ARG A 49 -0.04 9.41 -5.55
N LYS A 50 0.24 8.16 -5.20
CA LYS A 50 -0.25 6.99 -5.92
C LYS A 50 -0.70 5.93 -4.93
N SER A 51 -2.01 5.66 -4.92
CA SER A 51 -2.58 4.55 -4.18
C SER A 51 -2.10 3.20 -4.74
N PRO A 52 -1.81 2.21 -3.88
CA PRO A 52 -1.40 0.88 -4.32
C PRO A 52 -2.53 0.19 -5.10
N SER A 53 -2.19 -0.33 -6.28
CA SER A 53 -3.05 -1.16 -7.12
C SER A 53 -3.10 -2.61 -6.65
N ILE A 54 -4.02 -3.38 -7.21
CA ILE A 54 -4.14 -4.83 -6.96
C ILE A 54 -2.85 -5.56 -7.35
N SER A 55 -2.18 -5.13 -8.43
CA SER A 55 -0.91 -5.73 -8.85
C SER A 55 0.18 -5.55 -7.78
N GLU A 56 0.27 -4.36 -7.19
CA GLU A 56 1.22 -4.10 -6.10
C GLU A 56 0.87 -4.92 -4.84
N THR A 57 -0.41 -5.15 -4.53
CA THR A 57 -0.82 -6.09 -3.47
C THR A 57 -0.33 -7.51 -3.73
N LEU A 58 -0.49 -8.01 -4.97
CA LEU A 58 -0.07 -9.36 -5.35
C LEU A 58 1.46 -9.52 -5.30
N ASP A 59 2.20 -8.51 -5.77
CA ASP A 59 3.67 -8.53 -5.73
C ASP A 59 4.19 -8.47 -4.29
N TRP A 60 3.50 -7.72 -3.42
CA TRP A 60 3.82 -7.69 -2.00
C TRP A 60 3.50 -9.01 -1.31
N ALA A 61 2.35 -9.63 -1.60
CA ALA A 61 1.99 -10.95 -1.10
C ALA A 61 3.04 -12.01 -1.46
N LYS A 62 3.54 -12.03 -2.71
CA LYS A 62 4.64 -12.92 -3.12
C LYS A 62 5.93 -12.63 -2.37
N SER A 63 6.24 -11.36 -2.14
CA SER A 63 7.42 -10.94 -1.39
C SER A 63 7.37 -11.46 0.06
N LEU A 64 6.19 -11.39 0.71
CA LEU A 64 5.98 -11.95 2.05
C LEU A 64 6.22 -13.47 2.09
N VAL A 65 5.78 -14.20 1.06
CA VAL A 65 6.07 -15.64 0.91
C VAL A 65 7.57 -15.88 0.74
N SER A 66 8.24 -15.13 -0.14
CA SER A 66 9.68 -15.28 -0.39
C SER A 66 10.53 -14.99 0.85
N LEU A 67 10.08 -14.09 1.72
CA LEU A 67 10.72 -13.78 3.01
C LEU A 67 10.33 -14.76 4.13
N ASN A 68 9.48 -15.75 3.84
CA ASN A 68 8.92 -16.68 4.80
C ASN A 68 8.29 -15.96 6.01
N ALA A 69 7.65 -14.81 5.75
CA ALA A 69 7.08 -13.96 6.77
C ALA A 69 5.92 -14.68 7.47
N LYS A 70 5.92 -14.64 8.81
CA LYS A 70 4.86 -15.25 9.62
C LYS A 70 3.80 -14.26 10.07
N GLN A 71 4.16 -12.98 10.12
CA GLN A 71 3.32 -11.87 10.59
C GLN A 71 3.80 -10.54 9.99
N LEU A 72 2.96 -9.50 10.03
CA LEU A 72 3.36 -8.13 9.70
C LEU A 72 3.90 -7.41 10.94
N ASP A 73 5.14 -7.69 11.30
CA ASP A 73 5.88 -6.91 12.30
C ASP A 73 6.57 -5.67 11.70
N ALA A 74 7.14 -4.83 12.57
CA ALA A 74 7.77 -3.58 12.16
C ALA A 74 8.92 -3.80 11.17
N GLU A 75 9.73 -4.85 11.38
CA GLU A 75 10.86 -5.18 10.50
C GLU A 75 10.36 -5.62 9.11
N THR A 76 9.40 -6.54 9.07
CA THR A 76 8.78 -7.01 7.81
C THR A 76 8.19 -5.83 7.04
N LEU A 77 7.47 -4.94 7.71
CA LEU A 77 6.90 -3.74 7.09
C LEU A 77 8.00 -2.80 6.57
N GLN A 78 9.02 -2.50 7.37
CA GLN A 78 10.11 -1.60 6.98
C GLN A 78 10.85 -2.09 5.73
N ASN A 79 11.05 -3.40 5.61
CA ASN A 79 11.78 -4.03 4.52
C ASN A 79 10.95 -4.21 3.24
N THR A 80 9.61 -4.22 3.34
CA THR A 80 8.74 -4.61 2.21
C THR A 80 7.76 -3.53 1.75
N LEU A 81 7.60 -2.44 2.48
CA LEU A 81 6.63 -1.38 2.14
C LEU A 81 6.91 -0.70 0.79
N SER A 82 8.18 -0.69 0.35
CA SER A 82 8.59 -0.19 -0.97
C SER A 82 8.04 -1.00 -2.14
N VAL A 83 7.58 -2.23 -1.89
CA VAL A 83 6.87 -3.02 -2.90
C VAL A 83 5.52 -2.38 -3.20
N LEU A 84 4.80 -1.90 -2.17
CA LEU A 84 3.50 -1.24 -2.28
C LEU A 84 3.61 0.22 -2.75
N LEU A 85 4.58 0.97 -2.21
CA LEU A 85 4.68 2.40 -2.39
C LEU A 85 5.91 2.76 -3.22
N LYS A 86 5.68 3.34 -4.40
CA LYS A 86 6.75 3.66 -5.37
C LYS A 86 7.39 5.03 -5.16
N HIS A 87 6.75 5.90 -4.38
CA HIS A 87 7.27 7.24 -4.10
C HIS A 87 7.87 7.28 -2.70
N GLU A 88 9.11 7.76 -2.59
CA GLU A 88 9.83 7.88 -1.31
C GLU A 88 9.07 8.78 -0.33
N THR A 89 8.42 9.84 -0.83
CA THR A 89 7.60 10.74 -0.01
C THR A 89 6.40 10.01 0.62
N ASP A 90 5.71 9.15 -0.14
CA ASP A 90 4.61 8.31 0.38
C ASP A 90 5.15 7.29 1.41
N LEU A 91 6.31 6.69 1.15
CA LEU A 91 6.98 5.76 2.09
C LEU A 91 7.28 6.43 3.43
N GLN A 92 7.87 7.63 3.41
CA GLN A 92 8.20 8.37 4.62
C GLN A 92 6.94 8.81 5.38
N LYS A 93 5.89 9.26 4.67
CA LYS A 93 4.58 9.60 5.26
C LYS A 93 3.98 8.41 6.00
N VAL A 94 3.95 7.24 5.35
CA VAL A 94 3.40 6.01 5.94
C VAL A 94 4.26 5.50 7.10
N ARG A 95 5.59 5.49 6.97
CA ARG A 95 6.52 5.09 8.04
C ARG A 95 6.30 5.91 9.31
N ARG A 96 6.20 7.24 9.17
CA ARG A 96 5.93 8.13 10.30
C ARG A 96 4.61 7.78 10.99
N ARG A 97 3.55 7.51 10.22
CA ARG A 97 2.23 7.15 10.77
C ARG A 97 2.22 5.79 11.47
N LEU A 98 2.95 4.81 10.94
CA LEU A 98 3.11 3.49 11.58
C LEU A 98 3.91 3.59 12.89
N GLN A 99 4.94 4.44 12.95
CA GLN A 99 5.72 4.72 14.17
C GLN A 99 4.85 5.43 15.24
N ILE A 100 4.06 6.43 14.86
CA ILE A 100 3.13 7.13 15.77
C ILE A 100 2.10 6.18 16.39
N SER A 101 1.68 5.15 15.64
CA SER A 101 0.72 4.16 16.12
C SER A 101 1.35 3.14 17.10
N SER A 102 2.68 3.08 17.17
CA SER A 102 3.45 2.17 18.04
C SER A 102 4.18 2.90 19.20
N GLY A 103 4.24 4.23 19.20
CA GLY A 103 4.73 5.08 20.29
C GLY A 103 4.34 6.54 20.03
N GLY A 104 3.77 7.22 21.03
CA GLY A 104 3.02 8.47 20.89
C GLY A 104 3.74 9.68 20.26
N LYS A 105 2.91 10.50 19.59
CA LYS A 105 3.09 11.86 19.04
C LYS A 105 4.40 12.18 18.28
N VAL A 106 4.24 12.53 17.01
CA VAL A 106 5.23 13.32 16.26
C VAL A 106 4.48 14.43 15.50
N ASP A 107 4.76 15.68 15.86
CA ASP A 107 4.40 16.86 15.10
C ASP A 107 5.07 16.81 13.71
N VAL A 108 4.33 17.16 12.67
CA VAL A 108 4.87 17.28 11.31
C VAL A 108 4.60 18.71 10.86
N ASP A 109 5.66 19.49 10.79
CA ASP A 109 5.65 20.80 10.14
C ASP A 109 5.19 20.64 8.69
N ASP A 110 4.18 21.43 8.35
CA ASP A 110 3.44 21.41 7.09
C ASP A 110 3.93 22.55 6.19
N ASP A 111 5.23 22.56 5.86
CA ASP A 111 5.84 23.63 5.06
C ASP A 111 6.85 23.10 4.03
N GLU A 112 6.37 22.38 3.01
CA GLU A 112 7.10 22.31 1.72
C GLU A 112 6.20 21.98 0.51
N TYR A 113 5.11 22.73 0.32
CA TYR A 113 4.32 22.74 -0.93
C TYR A 113 4.57 24.01 -1.76
N GLY A 114 5.83 24.42 -1.89
CA GLY A 114 6.24 25.63 -2.58
C GLY A 114 7.10 25.43 -3.82
N ALA A 115 6.83 24.46 -4.71
CA ALA A 115 7.72 24.24 -5.87
C ALA A 115 7.08 23.84 -7.22
N TYR A 116 5.76 23.83 -7.39
CA TYR A 116 5.14 23.63 -8.71
C TYR A 116 4.26 24.81 -9.11
N ARG A 117 4.91 25.96 -9.29
CA ARG A 117 4.36 27.13 -9.99
C ARG A 117 4.48 26.87 -11.49
N TRP A 118 3.40 26.41 -12.10
CA TRP A 118 3.26 26.38 -13.56
C TRP A 118 3.40 27.82 -14.09
N ARG A 119 4.38 28.04 -14.97
CA ARG A 119 4.53 29.26 -15.75
C ARG A 119 3.75 29.07 -17.04
N ASP A 120 2.72 29.88 -17.23
CA ASP A 120 2.26 30.31 -18.55
C ASP A 120 2.96 31.64 -18.88
#